data_AF-A0A850A449-F1
#
_entry.id   AF-A0A850A449-F1
#
_cell.length_a   1.000
_cell.length_b   1.000
_cell.length_c   1.000
_cell.angle_alpha   90.00
_cell.angle_beta   90.00
_cell.angle_gamma   90.00
#
_symmetry.space_group_name_H-M   'P 1'
#
loop_
_entity.id
_entity.type
_entity.pdbx_description
1 polymer ?
#
loop_
_entity_poly.entity_id
_entity_poly.type
_entity_poly.pdbx_seq_one_letter_code
_entity_poly.pdbx_strand_id
1 'polypeptide(L)'
;MPSRKPAPEISLDIQKLKLRLKQLEPEEQILAGLCFYESLSAGEIAALLQKDIEEVRMMLNTVFSKVLRLHPRKEQMQRVAPDPF
;
A
#
# COMPACT_ATOMS: atom_id res chain seq x y z
N MET A 1 22.27 18.12 -14.10
CA MET A 1 20.81 17.88 -14.10
C MET A 1 20.54 16.61 -13.29
N PRO A 2 19.69 16.62 -12.26
CA PRO A 2 19.44 15.42 -11.48
C PRO A 2 18.58 14.46 -12.29
N SER A 3 19.16 13.32 -12.68
CA SER A 3 18.46 12.21 -13.33
C SER A 3 17.36 11.68 -12.40
N ARG A 4 16.10 11.99 -12.71
CA ARG A 4 14.95 11.32 -12.10
C ARG A 4 15.06 9.84 -12.45
N LYS A 5 15.32 8.98 -11.45
CA LYS A 5 15.20 7.53 -11.62
C LYS A 5 13.77 7.24 -12.11
N PRO A 6 13.58 6.44 -13.18
CA PRO A 6 12.24 6.06 -13.61
C PRO A 6 11.53 5.35 -12.47
N ALA A 7 10.25 5.67 -12.29
CA ALA A 7 9.40 4.93 -11.37
C ALA A 7 9.48 3.43 -11.72
N PRO A 8 9.52 2.52 -10.73
CA PRO A 8 9.56 1.09 -11.01
C PRO A 8 8.37 0.75 -11.92
N GLU A 9 8.67 0.19 -13.08
CA GLU A 9 7.68 -0.16 -14.09
C GLU A 9 6.83 -1.30 -13.52
N ILE A 10 5.63 -0.98 -13.02
CA ILE A 10 4.71 -1.98 -12.49
C ILE A 10 4.14 -2.74 -13.69
N SER A 11 4.80 -3.84 -14.07
CA SER A 11 4.23 -4.79 -15.02
C SER A 11 3.01 -5.46 -14.37
N LEU A 12 1.83 -4.94 -14.69
CA LEU A 12 0.54 -5.41 -14.20
C LEU A 12 0.11 -6.67 -14.95
N ASP A 13 0.69 -7.80 -14.58
CA ASP A 13 0.20 -9.12 -14.98
C ASP A 13 -1.05 -9.46 -14.14
N ILE A 14 -2.23 -9.36 -14.76
CA ILE A 14 -3.53 -9.57 -14.12
C ILE A 14 -3.63 -10.96 -13.47
N GLN A 15 -3.05 -12.00 -14.09
CA GLN A 15 -3.09 -13.36 -13.53
C GLN A 15 -2.25 -13.45 -12.26
N LYS A 16 -1.07 -12.82 -12.25
CA LYS A 16 -0.24 -12.72 -11.03
C LYS A 16 -0.92 -11.89 -9.95
N LEU A 17 -1.60 -10.81 -10.30
CA LEU A 17 -2.33 -9.97 -9.35
C LEU A 17 -3.45 -10.76 -8.68
N LYS A 18 -4.23 -11.49 -9.49
CA LYS A 18 -5.32 -12.36 -9.02
C LYS A 18 -4.81 -13.48 -8.11
N LEU A 19 -3.67 -14.08 -8.44
CA LEU A 19 -3.05 -15.09 -7.58
C LEU A 19 -2.63 -14.51 -6.23
N ARG A 20 -2.04 -13.31 -6.22
CA ARG A 20 -1.62 -12.64 -4.97
C ARG A 20 -2.80 -12.23 -4.11
N LEU A 21 -3.89 -11.74 -4.71
CA LEU A 21 -5.13 -11.45 -3.97
C LEU A 21 -5.69 -12.71 -3.29
N LYS A 22 -5.61 -13.88 -3.93
CA LYS A 22 -6.03 -15.16 -3.34
C LYS A 22 -5.11 -15.66 -2.21
N GLN A 23 -3.89 -15.14 -2.11
CA GLN A 23 -2.91 -15.50 -1.08
C GLN A 23 -3.00 -14.58 0.15
N LEU A 24 -3.82 -13.55 0.10
CA LEU A 24 -4.10 -12.69 1.25
C LEU A 24 -4.86 -13.47 2.32
N GLU A 25 -4.64 -13.12 3.58
CA GLU A 25 -5.46 -13.61 4.69
C GLU A 25 -6.92 -13.14 4.53
N PRO A 26 -7.91 -13.85 5.10
CA PRO A 26 -9.32 -13.48 4.95
C PRO A 26 -9.62 -12.01 5.28
N GLU A 27 -9.05 -11.48 6.36
CA GLU A 27 -9.23 -10.06 6.74
C GLU A 27 -8.63 -9.09 5.71
N GLU A 28 -7.50 -9.46 5.10
CA GLU A 28 -6.84 -8.68 4.07
C GLU A 28 -7.62 -8.69 2.75
N GLN A 29 -8.28 -9.81 2.44
CA GLN A 29 -9.18 -9.92 1.29
C GLN A 29 -10.42 -9.03 1.47
N ILE A 30 -10.97 -8.95 2.68
CA ILE A 30 -12.09 -8.05 2.99
C ILE A 30 -11.66 -6.60 2.77
N LEU A 31 -10.52 -6.18 3.32
CA LEU A 31 -10.00 -4.82 3.13
C LEU A 31 -9.73 -4.48 1.66
N ALA A 32 -9.10 -5.41 0.93
CA ALA A 32 -8.89 -5.26 -0.51
C ALA A 32 -10.24 -5.14 -1.24
N GLY A 33 -11.24 -5.92 -0.86
CA GLY A 33 -12.55 -5.90 -1.50
C GLY A 33 -13.32 -4.62 -1.26
N LEU A 34 -13.37 -4.15 -0.01
CA LEU A 34 -13.98 -2.88 0.35
C LEU A 34 -13.33 -1.70 -0.39
N CYS A 35 -12.00 -1.71 -0.54
CA CYS A 35 -11.30 -0.62 -1.20
C CYS A 35 -11.37 -0.70 -2.74
N PHE A 36 -11.20 -1.88 -3.35
CA PHE A 36 -11.10 -2.01 -4.81
C PHE A 36 -12.41 -2.33 -5.52
N TYR A 37 -13.28 -3.15 -4.93
CA TYR A 37 -14.56 -3.52 -5.56
C TYR A 37 -15.65 -2.53 -5.18
N GLU A 38 -15.74 -2.18 -3.90
CA GLU A 38 -16.76 -1.25 -3.39
C GLU A 38 -16.32 0.22 -3.46
N SER A 39 -15.07 0.49 -3.85
CA SER A 39 -14.50 1.84 -3.97
C SER A 39 -14.59 2.68 -2.70
N LEU A 40 -14.64 2.04 -1.52
CA LEU A 40 -14.71 2.75 -0.25
C LEU A 40 -13.36 3.40 0.10
N SER A 41 -13.45 4.62 0.62
CA SER A 41 -12.32 5.32 1.21
C SER A 41 -11.89 4.68 2.55
N ALA A 42 -10.65 4.93 2.97
CA ALA A 42 -10.16 4.46 4.26
C ALA A 42 -11.03 4.94 5.44
N GLY A 43 -11.65 6.12 5.35
CA GLY A 43 -12.56 6.63 6.38
C GLY A 43 -13.89 5.87 6.45
N GLU A 44 -14.46 5.53 5.29
CA GLU A 44 -15.68 4.72 5.22
C GLU A 44 -15.43 3.29 5.72
N ILE A 45 -14.27 2.72 5.37
CA ILE A 45 -13.84 1.42 5.87
C ILE A 45 -13.62 1.46 7.39
N ALA A 46 -13.00 2.52 7.90
CA ALA A 46 -12.82 2.71 9.35
C ALA A 46 -14.16 2.79 10.10
N ALA A 47 -15.13 3.53 9.56
CA ALA A 47 -16.48 3.59 10.12
C ALA A 47 -17.19 2.23 10.08
N LEU A 48 -17.07 1.49 8.96
CA LEU A 48 -17.68 0.16 8.79
C LEU A 48 -17.10 -0.87 9.77
N LEU A 49 -15.78 -0.85 9.97
CA LEU A 49 -15.05 -1.78 10.83
C LEU A 49 -14.96 -1.33 12.29
N GLN A 50 -15.47 -0.14 12.62
CA GLN A 50 -15.35 0.50 13.94
C GLN A 50 -13.89 0.55 14.42
N LYS A 51 -12.98 0.93 13.51
CA LYS A 51 -11.55 1.05 13.75
C LYS A 51 -11.06 2.47 13.57
N ASP A 52 -9.87 2.76 14.07
CA ASP A 52 -9.19 4.02 13.80
C ASP A 52 -8.80 4.13 12.32
N ILE A 53 -8.88 5.34 11.76
CA ILE A 53 -8.57 5.57 10.34
C ILE A 53 -7.09 5.33 10.02
N GLU A 54 -6.17 5.62 10.94
CA GLU A 54 -4.74 5.37 10.74
C GLU A 54 -4.44 3.87 10.83
N GLU A 55 -5.15 3.13 11.67
CA GLU A 55 -5.08 1.66 11.67
C GLU A 55 -5.49 1.09 10.30
N VAL A 56 -6.63 1.52 9.77
CA VAL A 56 -7.11 1.07 8.44
C VAL A 56 -6.13 1.46 7.34
N ARG A 57 -5.53 2.66 7.38
CA ARG A 57 -4.49 3.08 6.43
C ARG A 57 -3.26 2.18 6.49
N MET A 58 -2.78 1.83 7.68
CA MET A 58 -1.67 0.88 7.85
C MET A 58 -1.99 -0.50 7.30
N MET A 59 -3.21 -1.00 7.56
CA MET A 59 -3.66 -2.29 7.04
C MET A 59 -3.74 -2.26 5.51
N LEU A 60 -4.37 -1.25 4.91
CA LEU A 60 -4.46 -1.09 3.44
C LEU A 60 -3.07 -0.99 2.79
N ASN A 61 -2.14 -0.23 3.38
CA ASN A 61 -0.76 -0.15 2.90
C ASN A 61 -0.05 -1.51 2.93
N THR A 62 -0.31 -2.32 3.96
CA THR A 62 0.23 -3.69 4.06
C THR A 62 -0.33 -4.58 2.96
N VAL A 63 -1.65 -4.54 2.76
CA VAL A 63 -2.35 -5.28 1.70
C VAL A 63 -1.81 -4.89 0.32
N PHE A 64 -1.70 -3.60 0.02
CA PHE A 64 -1.18 -3.12 -1.26
C PHE A 64 0.28 -3.51 -1.47
N SER A 65 1.10 -3.47 -0.43
CA SER A 65 2.50 -3.91 -0.50
C SER A 65 2.61 -5.40 -0.86
N LYS A 66 1.75 -6.24 -0.26
CA LYS A 66 1.67 -7.68 -0.59
C LYS A 66 1.23 -7.93 -2.04
N VAL A 67 0.18 -7.23 -2.49
CA VAL A 67 -0.40 -7.44 -3.83
C VAL A 67 0.51 -6.89 -4.93
N LEU A 68 0.98 -5.65 -4.77
CA LEU A 68 1.77 -4.95 -5.79
C LEU A 68 3.25 -5.28 -5.71
N ARG A 69 3.71 -6.01 -4.68
CA ARG A 69 5.13 -6.17 -4.35
C ARG A 69 5.86 -4.83 -4.32
N LEU A 70 5.17 -3.80 -3.86
CA LEU A 70 5.84 -2.57 -3.51
C LEU A 70 6.70 -2.93 -2.31
N HIS A 71 8.02 -2.99 -2.51
CA HIS A 71 8.93 -2.94 -1.39
C HIS A 71 8.50 -1.72 -0.56
N PRO A 72 8.31 -1.86 0.75
CA PRO A 72 8.03 -0.69 1.58
C PRO A 72 9.12 0.29 1.24
N ARG A 73 8.72 1.40 0.63
CA ARG A 73 9.62 2.45 0.19
C ARG A 73 10.13 3.00 1.51
N LYS A 74 11.24 2.44 2.01
CA LYS A 74 11.92 2.89 3.22
C LYS A 74 11.91 4.39 3.11
N GLU A 75 11.15 5.03 3.98
CA GLU A 75 11.16 6.46 4.12
C GLU A 75 12.63 6.85 4.08
N GLN A 76 12.99 7.63 3.08
CA GLN A 76 14.22 8.37 3.12
C GLN A 76 14.04 9.32 4.30
N MET A 77 14.34 8.83 5.51
CA MET A 77 15.03 9.62 6.50
C MET A 77 16.33 10.08 5.84
N GLN A 78 16.22 11.12 5.00
CA GLN A 78 17.24 12.15 4.95
C GLN A 78 17.27 12.72 6.37
N ARG A 79 17.98 12.02 7.26
CA ARG A 79 18.66 12.70 8.34
C ARG A 79 19.58 13.67 7.63
N VAL A 80 19.13 14.92 7.64
CA VAL A 80 19.88 16.12 7.33
C VAL A 80 21.32 15.88 7.78
N ALA A 81 22.25 15.83 6.82
CA ALA A 81 23.66 15.86 7.15
C ALA A 81 23.87 17.13 7.98
N PRO A 82 24.54 17.08 9.15
CA PRO A 82 24.88 18.31 9.83
C PRO A 82 25.80 19.12 8.91
N ASP A 83 25.42 20.38 8.71
CA ASP A 83 26.18 21.38 7.96
C ASP A 83 27.66 21.38 8.41
N PRO A 84 28.62 21.48 7.47
CA PRO A 84 30.02 21.68 7.83
C PRO A 84 30.23 23.16 8.17
N PHE A 85 30.20 23.47 9.46
CA PHE A 85 30.98 24.56 10.05
C PHE A 85 32.16 23.96 10.80
#